data_AF-A0A940E0R8-F1
#
_entry.id   AF-A0A940E0R8-F1
#
_cell.length_a   1.000
_cell.length_b   1.000
_cell.length_c   1.000
_cell.angle_alpha   90.00
_cell.angle_beta   90.00
_cell.angle_gamma   90.00
#
_symmetry.space_group_name_H-M   'P 1'
#
loop_
_entity.id
_entity.type
_entity.pdbx_description
1 polymer ?
#
loop_
_entity_poly.entity_id
_entity_poly.type
_entity_poly.pdbx_seq_one_letter_code
_entity_poly.pdbx_strand_id
1 'polypeptide(L)' 'MTLFGLIFWGVFAMCLISAFYIQRKYKSGTPEKSLNQEMNEASTRLDNARNDRPRL' A
#
# COMPACT_ATOMS: atom_id res chain seq x y z
N MET A 1 25.73 14.14 -15.99
CA MET A 1 25.64 13.07 -14.97
C MET A 1 26.89 13.14 -14.11
N THR A 2 26.87 13.93 -13.02
CA THR A 2 28.04 14.09 -12.15
C THR A 2 28.22 12.86 -11.28
N LEU A 3 29.47 12.53 -10.93
CA LEU A 3 29.81 11.38 -10.07
C LEU A 3 29.05 11.41 -8.73
N PHE A 4 28.82 12.61 -8.19
CA PHE A 4 27.98 12.83 -7.01
C PHE A 4 26.53 12.39 -7.20
N GLY A 5 25.95 12.66 -8.38
CA GLY A 5 24.61 12.18 -8.71
C GLY A 5 24.55 10.65 -8.72
N LEU A 6 25.54 10.00 -9.33
CA LEU A 6 25.59 8.53 -9.38
C LEU A 6 25.68 7.91 -7.98
N ILE A 7 26.51 8.48 -7.10
CA ILE A 7 26.63 8.02 -5.71
C ILE A 7 25.32 8.24 -4.95
N PHE A 8 24.71 9.42 -5.08
CA PHE A 8 23.43 9.73 -4.45
C PHE A 8 22.32 8.76 -4.88
N TRP A 9 22.19 8.52 -6.18
CA TRP A 9 21.19 7.58 -6.71
C TRP A 9 21.50 6.13 -6.31
N GLY A 10 22.78 5.74 -6.21
CA GLY A 10 23.19 4.43 -5.72
C GLY A 10 22.79 4.19 -4.26
N VAL A 11 23.05 5.16 -3.39
CA VAL A 11 22.64 5.09 -1.97
C VAL A 11 21.11 5.11 -1.85
N PHE A 12 20.43 5.94 -2.64
CA PHE A 12 18.96 6.00 -2.67
C PHE A 12 18.33 4.67 -3.06
N ALA A 13 18.86 4.00 -4.09
CA ALA A 13 18.39 2.67 -4.49
C ALA A 13 18.58 1.62 -3.38
N MET A 14 19.73 1.65 -2.68
CA MET A 14 19.99 0.74 -1.55
C MET A 14 19.03 0.97 -0.38
N CYS A 15 18.66 2.22 -0.09
CA CYS A 15 17.64 2.55 0.90
C CYS A 15 16.25 2.00 0.53
N LEU A 16 15.85 2.10 -0.75
CA LEU A 16 14.57 1.55 -1.20
C LEU A 16 14.51 0.03 -1.09
N ILE A 17 15.57 -0.67 -1.49
CA ILE A 17 15.65 -2.14 -1.43
C ILE A 17 15.60 -2.62 0.02
N SER A 18 16.37 -1.98 0.91
CA SER A 18 16.38 -2.33 2.34
C SER A 18 15.04 -2.02 3.01
N ALA A 19 14.40 -0.89 2.70
CA ALA A 19 13.06 -0.56 3.19
C ALA A 19 12.02 -1.60 2.74
N PHE A 20 12.03 -2.01 1.47
CA PHE A 20 11.14 -3.05 0.95
C PHE A 20 11.38 -4.40 1.61
N TYR A 21 12.65 -4.77 1.82
CA TYR A 21 13.01 -6.02 2.49
C TYR A 21 12.59 -6.03 3.97
N ILE A 22 12.74 -4.89 4.66
CA ILE A 22 12.27 -4.71 6.04
C ILE A 22 10.74 -4.81 6.09
N GLN A 23 10.00 -4.13 5.22
CA GLN A 23 8.54 -4.24 5.15
C GLN A 23 8.09 -5.70 4.94
N ARG A 24 8.78 -6.44 4.07
CA ARG A 24 8.49 -7.86 3.79
C ARG A 24 8.88 -8.79 4.94
N LYS A 25 10.04 -8.57 5.56
CA LYS A 25 10.58 -9.41 6.64
C LYS A 25 9.84 -9.20 7.96
N TYR A 26 9.55 -7.95 8.29
CA TYR A 26 8.88 -7.61 9.53
C TYR A 26 7.37 -7.80 9.46
N LYS A 27 6.82 -8.19 8.29
CA LYS A 27 5.37 -8.23 8.01
C LYS A 27 4.74 -7.15 8.87
N SER A 28 5.07 -5.88 8.59
CA SER A 28 4.30 -4.79 9.20
C SER A 28 2.88 -5.11 8.76
N GLY A 29 2.11 -5.70 9.70
CA GLY A 29 0.78 -6.20 9.44
C GLY A 29 0.12 -5.09 8.67
N THR A 30 -0.44 -5.46 7.51
CA THR A 30 -1.31 -4.62 6.67
C THR A 30 -1.75 -3.43 7.50
N PRO A 31 -1.32 -2.18 7.21
CA PRO A 31 -1.53 -1.05 8.11
C PRO A 31 -2.94 -1.18 8.61
N GLU A 32 -3.07 -1.47 9.92
CA GLU A 32 -4.31 -1.99 10.50
C GLU A 32 -5.38 -1.04 10.01
N LYS A 33 -6.29 -1.53 9.14
CA LYS A 33 -7.18 -0.64 8.41
C LYS A 33 -7.82 0.21 9.48
N SER A 34 -7.60 1.53 9.41
CA SER A 34 -8.19 2.41 10.42
C SER A 34 -9.69 2.07 10.46
N LEU A 35 -10.29 2.07 11.65
CA LEU A 35 -11.72 1.72 11.79
C LEU A 35 -12.58 2.44 10.74
N ASN A 36 -12.23 3.68 10.43
CA ASN A 36 -12.85 4.49 9.38
C ASN A 36 -12.73 3.87 7.97
N GLN A 37 -11.59 3.30 7.62
CA GLN A 37 -11.37 2.62 6.35
C GLN A 37 -12.15 1.30 6.26
N GLU A 38 -12.22 0.52 7.35
CA GLU A 38 -13.04 -0.69 7.40
C GLU A 38 -14.54 -0.37 7.28
N MET A 39 -15.02 0.65 8.01
CA MET A 39 -16.40 1.10 7.93
C MET A 39 -16.78 1.66 6.55
N ASN A 40 -15.87 2.39 5.89
CA ASN A 40 -16.12 2.90 4.54
C ASN A 40 -16.23 1.76 3.53
N GLU A 41 -15.35 0.75 3.63
CA GLU A 41 -15.41 -0.43 2.77
C GLU A 41 -16.67 -1.26 3.03
N ALA A 42 -17.09 -1.42 4.28
CA ALA A 42 -18.34 -2.11 4.62
C ALA A 42 -19.56 -1.37 4.08
N SER A 43 -19.60 -0.03 4.21
CA SER A 43 -20.68 0.80 3.66
C SER A 43 -20.73 0.72 2.14
N THR A 44 -19.57 0.79 1.48
CA THR A 44 -19.46 0.66 0.01
C THR A 44 -19.90 -0.73 -0.47
N ARG A 45 -19.57 -1.80 0.27
CA ARG A 45 -20.03 -3.16 -0.05
C ARG A 45 -21.54 -3.29 0.10
N LEU A 46 -22.13 -2.71 1.14
CA LEU A 46 -23.57 -2.72 1.36
C LEU A 46 -24.31 -1.94 0.27
N ASP A 47 -23.81 -0.77 -0.11
CA ASP A 47 -24.39 0.04 -1.18
C ASP A 47 -24.26 -0.62 -2.56
N ASN A 48 -23.14 -1.28 -2.84
CA ASN A 48 -22.98 -2.07 -4.07
C ASN A 48 -23.92 -3.28 -4.09
N ALA A 49 -24.09 -3.99 -2.98
CA ALA A 49 -25.06 -5.09 -2.88
C ALA A 49 -26.51 -4.61 -3.02
N ARG A 50 -26.83 -3.38 -2.60
CA ARG A 50 -28.13 -2.75 -2.82
C ARG A 50 -28.35 -2.31 -4.27
N ASN A 51 -27.29 -1.92 -4.97
CA ASN A 51 -27.35 -1.42 -6.35
C ASN A 51 -27.07 -2.47 -7.43
N ASP A 52 -26.63 -3.67 -7.04
CA ASP A 52 -26.58 -4.82 -7.94
C ASP A 52 -28.01 -5.27 -8.25
N ARG A 53 -28.55 -4.70 -9.33
CA ARG A 53 -29.77 -5.16 -10.01
C ARG A 53 -29.63 -6.68 -10.23
N PRO A 54 -30.67 -7.48 -9.92
CA PRO A 54 -30.62 -8.92 -10.12
C PRO A 54 -30.24 -9.18 -11.58
N ARG A 55 -29.11 -9.87 -11.79
CA ARG A 55 -28.72 -10.35 -13.11
C ARG A 55 -29.67 -11.49 -13.46
N LEU A 56 -30.76 -11.13 -14.14
CA LEU A 56 -31.63 -12.06 -14.87
C LEU A 56 -30.83 -12.79 -15.95
#